data_AF-A0AAD5X029-F1
#
_entry.id   AF-A0AAD5X029-F1
#
_cell.length_a   1.000
_cell.length_b   1.000
_cell.length_c   1.000
_cell.angle_alpha   90.00
_cell.angle_beta   90.00
_cell.angle_gamma   90.00
#
_symmetry.space_group_name_H-M   'P 1'
#
loop_
_entity.id
_entity.type
_entity.pdbx_description
1 polymer ?
#
loop_
_entity_poly.entity_id
_entity_poly.type
_entity_poly.pdbx_seq_one_letter_code
_entity_poly.pdbx_strand_id
1 'polypeptide(L)'
;MNLIDKSKLSQSSLDLPPSFRDSSGLHGPTIAVLLSLASETNFKWTTDDLKRTFKHIERLLKVHECRVILTCSQETPLTIRNALESWLQSIPKDRRNQIHYVIPESISSPEGILASATHVAVTADSTMLTSESLASGRPTYIIGHNRCTGTLEQFNRNLIDIGRVRMFMPSRAIIAESGDFMSDIGEHPERNEEYVDEAQEVAKKVRWLMEGHAVSRTG
;
A
#
# COMPACT_ATOMS: atom_id res chain seq x y z
N MET A 1 -25.59 -6.04 -20.12
CA MET A 1 -25.06 -5.08 -19.14
C MET A 1 -23.54 -5.24 -19.14
N ASN A 2 -22.85 -4.48 -20.00
CA ASN A 2 -21.39 -4.57 -20.19
C ASN A 2 -20.72 -3.63 -19.18
N LEU A 3 -20.01 -4.18 -18.20
CA LEU A 3 -19.51 -3.44 -17.04
C LEU A 3 -18.00 -3.15 -17.05
N ILE A 4 -17.29 -3.34 -18.17
CA ILE A 4 -15.88 -2.95 -18.24
C ILE A 4 -15.60 -2.32 -19.61
N ASP A 5 -15.38 -1.00 -19.58
CA ASP A 5 -14.87 -0.25 -20.72
C ASP A 5 -13.39 -0.61 -20.94
N LYS A 6 -13.14 -1.39 -22.00
CA LYS A 6 -11.80 -1.89 -22.34
C LYS A 6 -10.81 -0.78 -22.71
N SER A 7 -11.27 0.44 -22.97
CA SER A 7 -10.40 1.58 -23.25
C SER A 7 -9.63 2.07 -22.01
N LYS A 8 -10.09 1.76 -20.79
CA LYS A 8 -9.35 2.07 -19.55
C LYS A 8 -8.28 1.02 -19.19
N LEU A 9 -8.34 -0.17 -19.78
CA LEU A 9 -7.42 -1.27 -19.49
C LEU A 9 -6.04 -1.10 -20.14
N SER A 10 -5.88 -0.22 -21.15
CA SER A 10 -4.56 0.04 -21.74
C SER A 10 -3.76 1.13 -21.01
N GLN A 11 -4.32 1.74 -19.96
CA GLN A 11 -3.67 2.79 -19.16
C GLN A 11 -3.17 2.29 -17.79
N SER A 12 -3.36 1.02 -17.45
CA SER A 12 -3.12 0.48 -16.09
C SER A 12 -1.67 0.06 -15.81
N SER A 13 -0.71 0.33 -16.70
CA SER A 13 0.70 0.11 -16.39
C SER A 13 1.24 1.31 -15.63
N LEU A 14 1.37 1.20 -14.31
CA LEU A 14 2.13 2.16 -13.52
C LEU A 14 3.56 2.22 -14.10
N ASP A 15 3.99 3.38 -14.58
CA ASP A 15 5.32 3.54 -15.16
C ASP A 15 6.38 3.58 -14.07
N LEU A 16 6.76 2.39 -13.60
CA LEU A 16 7.76 2.22 -12.56
C LEU A 16 9.17 2.38 -13.13
N PRO A 17 10.08 3.04 -12.39
CA PRO A 17 11.46 3.21 -12.83
C PRO A 17 12.19 1.87 -12.89
N PRO A 18 13.30 1.77 -13.65
CA PRO A 18 14.02 0.50 -13.82
C PRO A 18 14.42 -0.20 -12.51
N SER A 19 14.70 0.55 -11.44
CA SER A 19 15.02 0.01 -10.12
C SER A 19 13.90 -0.84 -9.50
N PHE A 20 12.66 -0.72 -9.97
CA PHE A 20 11.50 -1.49 -9.53
C PHE A 20 11.17 -2.67 -10.43
N ARG A 21 11.79 -2.75 -11.62
CA ARG A 21 11.52 -3.79 -12.64
C ARG A 21 12.39 -5.03 -12.49
N ASP A 22 13.43 -4.95 -11.67
CA ASP A 22 14.39 -6.05 -11.54
C ASP A 22 13.77 -7.20 -10.73
N SER A 23 13.51 -8.30 -11.44
CA SER A 23 12.90 -9.55 -10.98
C SER A 23 13.93 -10.58 -10.53
N SER A 24 15.22 -10.22 -10.53
CA SER A 24 16.34 -11.10 -10.18
C SER A 24 16.38 -11.57 -8.72
N GLY A 25 15.40 -11.20 -7.90
CA GLY A 25 15.34 -11.56 -6.47
C GLY A 25 16.41 -10.89 -5.60
N LEU A 26 17.29 -10.07 -6.21
CA LEU A 26 18.39 -9.38 -5.52
C LEU A 26 17.94 -8.17 -4.69
N HIS A 27 16.72 -7.70 -4.87
CA HIS A 27 16.20 -6.50 -4.22
C HIS A 27 15.06 -6.83 -3.27
N GLY A 28 15.05 -6.14 -2.12
CA GLY A 28 14.03 -6.29 -1.08
C GLY A 28 12.59 -6.00 -1.56
N PRO A 29 11.61 -6.22 -0.66
CA PRO A 29 10.20 -6.16 -1.00
C PRO A 29 9.79 -4.78 -1.51
N THR A 30 8.88 -4.75 -2.47
CA THR A 30 8.22 -3.52 -2.93
C THR A 30 7.00 -3.24 -2.07
N ILE A 31 6.93 -2.08 -1.45
CA ILE A 31 5.89 -1.67 -0.51
C ILE A 31 5.10 -0.53 -1.13
N ALA A 32 3.79 -0.71 -1.29
CA ALA A 32 2.89 0.40 -1.60
C ALA A 32 2.54 1.12 -0.30
N VAL A 33 2.72 2.44 -0.27
CA VAL A 33 2.28 3.31 0.82
C VAL A 33 1.21 4.24 0.26
N LEU A 34 -0.04 3.92 0.59
CA LEU A 34 -1.24 4.60 0.09
C LEU A 34 -1.72 5.60 1.13
N LEU A 35 -1.48 6.90 0.88
CA LEU A 35 -1.87 7.97 1.79
C LEU A 35 -3.12 8.70 1.24
N SER A 36 -4.33 8.36 1.69
CA SER A 36 -5.54 9.10 1.28
C SER A 36 -5.44 10.56 1.71
N LEU A 37 -5.19 10.78 3.01
CA LEU A 37 -5.00 12.09 3.65
C LEU A 37 -6.13 13.09 3.34
N ALA A 38 -7.29 12.57 2.94
CA ALA A 38 -8.49 13.37 2.79
C ALA A 38 -8.88 13.86 4.19
N SER A 39 -9.21 15.14 4.30
CA SER A 39 -9.66 15.71 5.56
C SER A 39 -11.08 15.22 5.88
N GLU A 40 -11.20 14.01 6.42
CA GLU A 40 -12.48 13.46 6.83
C GLU A 40 -12.87 13.92 8.25
N THR A 41 -14.17 13.95 8.53
CA THR A 41 -14.69 14.32 9.86
C THR A 41 -14.26 13.35 10.96
N ASN A 42 -14.02 12.09 10.60
CA ASN A 42 -13.71 10.99 11.51
C ASN A 42 -12.23 10.59 11.53
N PHE A 43 -11.36 11.38 10.88
CA PHE A 43 -9.92 11.14 10.89
C PHE A 43 -9.17 12.48 10.82
N LYS A 44 -8.25 12.72 11.76
CA LYS A 44 -7.42 13.94 11.75
C LYS A 44 -5.94 13.62 11.78
N TRP A 45 -5.26 14.01 10.70
CA TRP A 45 -3.81 13.98 10.62
C TRP A 45 -3.19 15.13 11.42
N THR A 46 -2.20 14.79 12.25
CA THR A 46 -1.27 15.79 12.77
C THR A 46 0.04 15.74 12.00
N THR A 47 0.77 16.85 11.99
CA THR A 47 2.13 16.89 11.42
C THR A 47 3.06 15.88 12.09
N ASP A 48 2.83 15.55 13.36
CA ASP A 48 3.63 14.57 14.07
C ASP A 48 3.33 13.13 13.64
N ASP A 49 2.07 12.81 13.30
CA ASP A 49 1.72 11.51 12.71
C ASP A 49 2.40 11.30 11.36
N LEU A 50 2.45 12.36 10.55
CA LEU A 50 3.14 12.34 9.26
C LEU A 50 4.65 12.13 9.43
N LYS A 51 5.29 12.87 10.35
CA LYS A 51 6.71 12.69 10.69
C LYS A 51 7.01 11.27 11.18
N ARG A 52 6.11 10.67 11.98
CA ARG A 52 6.26 9.27 12.43
C ARG A 52 6.19 8.31 11.25
N THR A 53 5.23 8.51 10.35
CA THR A 53 5.09 7.72 9.12
C THR A 53 6.35 7.81 8.25
N PHE A 54 6.91 9.01 8.08
CA PHE A 54 8.17 9.21 7.35
C PHE A 54 9.35 8.47 7.98
N LYS A 55 9.48 8.52 9.31
CA LYS A 55 10.51 7.74 10.03
C LYS A 55 10.33 6.24 9.85
N HIS A 56 9.10 5.74 9.75
CA HIS A 56 8.82 4.33 9.49
C HIS A 56 9.22 3.94 8.06
N ILE A 57 8.91 4.78 7.06
CA ILE A 57 9.33 4.56 5.68
C ILE A 57 10.87 4.57 5.58
N GLU A 58 11.53 5.56 6.18
CA GLU A 58 12.99 5.59 6.21
C GLU A 58 13.62 4.35 6.85
N ARG A 59 12.97 3.80 7.88
CA ARG A 59 13.42 2.56 8.52
C ARG A 59 13.36 1.38 7.56
N LEU A 60 12.28 1.25 6.79
CA LEU A 60 12.15 0.21 5.77
C LEU A 60 13.27 0.29 4.74
N LEU A 61 13.56 1.50 4.24
CA LEU A 61 14.64 1.73 3.28
C LEU A 61 16.04 1.45 3.87
N LYS A 62 16.22 1.71 5.18
CA LYS A 62 17.51 1.57 5.87
C LYS A 62 17.83 0.14 6.29
N VAL A 63 16.84 -0.59 6.79
CA VAL A 63 17.02 -1.88 7.48
C VAL A 63 16.70 -3.07 6.58
N HIS A 64 15.70 -2.92 5.70
CA HIS A 64 15.10 -4.04 4.97
C HIS A 64 15.31 -3.94 3.45
N GLU A 65 16.11 -2.95 3.00
CA GLU A 65 16.42 -2.68 1.58
C GLU A 65 15.19 -2.67 0.66
N CYS A 66 14.07 -2.18 1.20
CA CYS A 66 12.80 -2.15 0.51
C CYS A 66 12.78 -1.11 -0.60
N ARG A 67 11.86 -1.31 -1.55
CA ARG A 67 11.42 -0.28 -2.49
C ARG A 67 10.05 0.22 -2.07
N VAL A 68 9.78 1.50 -2.24
CA VAL A 68 8.55 2.15 -1.78
C VAL A 68 7.89 2.87 -2.94
N ILE A 69 6.67 2.46 -3.26
CA ILE A 69 5.76 3.23 -4.11
C ILE A 69 4.90 4.07 -3.18
N LEU A 70 5.06 5.38 -3.21
CA LEU A 70 4.36 6.31 -2.34
C LEU A 70 3.32 7.08 -3.14
N THR A 71 2.09 7.15 -2.65
CA THR A 71 1.04 7.95 -3.30
C THR A 71 0.25 8.75 -2.29
N CYS A 72 -0.21 9.93 -2.72
CA CYS A 72 -1.21 10.70 -1.98
C CYS A 72 -2.31 11.27 -2.90
N SER A 73 -3.48 11.55 -2.32
CA SER A 73 -4.63 12.09 -3.07
C SER A 73 -4.35 13.50 -3.59
N GLN A 74 -4.98 13.87 -4.72
CA GLN A 74 -5.08 15.27 -5.17
C GLN A 74 -5.91 16.17 -4.23
N GLU A 75 -6.56 15.59 -3.23
CA GLU A 75 -7.30 16.32 -2.20
C GLU A 75 -6.50 16.48 -0.90
N THR A 76 -5.32 15.87 -0.80
CA THR A 76 -4.42 16.04 0.35
C THR A 76 -4.12 17.53 0.61
N PRO A 77 -4.32 18.04 1.84
CA PRO A 77 -4.03 19.43 2.18
C PRO A 77 -2.62 19.87 1.80
N LEU A 78 -2.48 21.10 1.28
CA LEU A 78 -1.19 21.66 0.82
C LEU A 78 -0.10 21.59 1.89
N THR A 79 -0.44 21.83 3.15
CA THR A 79 0.52 21.72 4.28
C THR A 79 1.14 20.33 4.37
N ILE A 80 0.35 19.28 4.13
CA ILE A 80 0.81 17.89 4.17
C ILE A 80 1.65 17.58 2.93
N ARG A 81 1.25 18.04 1.75
CA ARG A 81 2.05 17.89 0.52
C ARG A 81 3.42 18.56 0.64
N ASN A 82 3.46 19.80 1.12
CA ASN A 82 4.73 20.52 1.30
C ASN A 82 5.65 19.78 2.29
N ALA A 83 5.09 19.21 3.35
CA ALA A 83 5.85 18.39 4.29
C ALA A 83 6.38 17.10 3.64
N LEU A 84 5.57 16.45 2.80
CA LEU A 84 5.95 15.27 2.04
C LEU A 84 7.06 15.55 1.03
N GLU A 85 6.93 16.63 0.26
CA GLU A 85 7.94 17.07 -0.72
C GLU A 85 9.26 17.45 -0.04
N SER A 86 9.18 18.20 1.07
CA SER A 86 10.35 18.54 1.88
C SER A 86 11.05 17.28 2.41
N TRP A 87 10.29 16.31 2.88
CA TRP A 87 10.84 15.03 3.33
C TRP A 87 11.48 14.25 2.19
N LEU A 88 10.82 14.12 1.02
CA LEU A 88 11.38 13.47 -0.17
C LEU A 88 12.71 14.10 -0.61
N GLN A 89 12.82 15.43 -0.52
CA GLN A 89 14.06 16.15 -0.81
C GLN A 89 15.17 15.84 0.19
N SER A 90 14.82 15.58 1.46
CA SER A 90 15.76 15.23 2.52
C SER A 90 16.32 13.80 2.43
N ILE A 91 15.67 12.91 1.65
CA ILE A 91 16.14 11.54 1.45
C ILE A 91 17.51 11.54 0.74
N PRO A 92 18.52 10.82 1.29
CA PRO A 92 19.83 10.66 0.66
C PRO A 92 19.76 10.16 -0.79
N LYS A 93 20.64 10.68 -1.66
CA LYS A 93 20.61 10.39 -3.11
C LYS A 93 20.74 8.91 -3.45
N ASP A 94 21.54 8.17 -2.69
CA ASP A 94 21.75 6.72 -2.79
C ASP A 94 20.46 5.92 -2.53
N ARG A 95 19.54 6.47 -1.74
CA ARG A 95 18.24 5.84 -1.44
C ARG A 95 17.06 6.39 -2.23
N ARG A 96 17.22 7.54 -2.88
CA ARG A 96 16.14 8.18 -3.63
C ARG A 96 15.58 7.27 -4.73
N ASN A 97 16.42 6.44 -5.36
CA ASN A 97 16.03 5.48 -6.39
C ASN A 97 15.17 4.31 -5.87
N GLN A 98 15.06 4.16 -4.54
CA GLN A 98 14.19 3.18 -3.89
C GLN A 98 12.78 3.74 -3.63
N ILE A 99 12.55 5.05 -3.82
CA ILE A 99 11.24 5.68 -3.65
C ILE A 99 10.72 6.13 -5.01
N HIS A 100 9.52 5.67 -5.36
CA HIS A 100 8.76 6.18 -6.48
C HIS A 100 7.52 6.88 -5.96
N TYR A 101 7.50 8.21 -6.03
CA TYR A 101 6.37 9.03 -5.60
C TYR A 101 5.46 9.31 -6.79
N VAL A 102 4.18 8.97 -6.65
CA VAL A 102 3.15 9.06 -7.68
C VAL A 102 2.01 9.91 -7.15
N ILE A 103 1.58 10.91 -7.92
CA ILE A 103 0.34 11.66 -7.64
C ILE A 103 -0.66 11.24 -8.72
N PRO A 104 -1.52 10.26 -8.45
CA PRO A 104 -2.51 9.84 -9.44
C PRO A 104 -3.56 10.94 -9.62
N GLU A 105 -4.18 11.00 -10.80
CA GLU A 105 -5.33 11.88 -11.05
C GLU A 105 -6.50 11.58 -10.10
N SER A 106 -6.65 10.31 -9.75
CA SER A 106 -7.51 9.86 -8.66
C SER A 106 -6.86 8.67 -7.95
N ILE A 107 -6.85 8.71 -6.62
CA ILE A 107 -6.45 7.57 -5.80
C ILE A 107 -7.47 6.41 -5.88
N SER A 108 -8.65 6.63 -6.49
CA SER A 108 -9.73 5.65 -6.63
C SER A 108 -9.43 4.45 -7.55
N SER A 109 -8.21 4.36 -8.08
CA SER A 109 -7.78 3.28 -8.97
C SER A 109 -6.34 2.87 -8.60
N PRO A 110 -6.13 2.23 -7.42
CA PRO A 110 -4.80 1.85 -6.96
C PRO A 110 -4.25 0.59 -7.65
N GLU A 111 -4.95 0.01 -8.63
CA GLU A 111 -4.68 -1.34 -9.15
C GLU A 111 -3.27 -1.49 -9.72
N GLY A 112 -2.76 -0.49 -10.45
CA GLY A 112 -1.39 -0.52 -10.98
C GLY A 112 -0.32 -0.51 -9.88
N ILE A 113 -0.57 0.21 -8.79
CA ILE A 113 0.29 0.27 -7.60
C ILE A 113 0.23 -1.07 -6.85
N LEU A 114 -0.98 -1.57 -6.60
CA LEU A 114 -1.21 -2.83 -5.89
C LEU A 114 -0.67 -4.04 -6.65
N ALA A 115 -0.77 -4.04 -7.98
CA ALA A 115 -0.21 -5.09 -8.83
C ALA A 115 1.31 -5.19 -8.69
N SER A 116 1.98 -4.05 -8.49
CA SER A 116 3.44 -3.94 -8.42
C SER A 116 4.01 -4.12 -7.01
N ALA A 117 3.16 -4.07 -5.98
CA ALA A 117 3.58 -4.16 -4.60
C ALA A 117 3.52 -5.59 -4.06
N THR A 118 4.42 -5.91 -3.14
CA THR A 118 4.41 -7.15 -2.35
C THR A 118 3.65 -6.98 -1.03
N HIS A 119 3.68 -5.77 -0.47
CA HIS A 119 3.05 -5.37 0.79
C HIS A 119 2.39 -4.01 0.62
N VAL A 120 1.35 -3.74 1.41
CA VAL A 120 0.59 -2.49 1.33
C VAL A 120 0.44 -1.87 2.70
N ALA A 121 0.90 -0.64 2.88
CA ALA A 121 0.59 0.20 4.03
C ALA A 121 -0.40 1.28 3.59
N VAL A 122 -1.57 1.34 4.22
CA VAL A 122 -2.67 2.22 3.84
C VAL A 122 -3.12 3.04 5.04
N THR A 123 -3.46 4.31 4.81
CA THR A 123 -4.00 5.16 5.86
C THR A 123 -5.41 4.73 6.26
N ALA A 124 -5.65 4.71 7.57
CA ALA A 124 -6.90 4.22 8.14
C ALA A 124 -8.12 5.11 7.84
N ASP A 125 -7.90 6.27 7.19
CA ASP A 125 -8.90 7.25 6.77
C ASP A 125 -9.71 6.84 5.55
N SER A 126 -9.31 5.78 4.83
CA SER A 126 -10.04 5.33 3.64
C SER A 126 -10.44 3.87 3.72
N THR A 127 -11.74 3.63 3.92
CA THR A 127 -12.33 2.28 3.85
C THR A 127 -12.19 1.69 2.44
N MET A 128 -12.31 2.52 1.41
CA MET A 128 -12.13 2.11 0.00
C MET A 128 -10.71 1.61 -0.24
N LEU A 129 -9.67 2.39 0.07
CA LEU A 129 -8.30 1.95 -0.15
C LEU A 129 -7.94 0.73 0.69
N THR A 130 -8.44 0.66 1.92
CA THR A 130 -8.26 -0.51 2.77
C THR A 130 -8.89 -1.75 2.15
N SER A 131 -10.10 -1.63 1.62
CA SER A 131 -10.82 -2.74 0.98
C SER A 131 -10.15 -3.19 -0.31
N GLU A 132 -9.71 -2.25 -1.15
CA GLU A 132 -8.94 -2.55 -2.37
C GLU A 132 -7.61 -3.23 -2.07
N SER A 133 -6.90 -2.75 -1.04
CA SER A 133 -5.65 -3.36 -0.58
C SER A 133 -5.88 -4.81 -0.13
N LEU A 134 -6.94 -5.04 0.64
CA LEU A 134 -7.35 -6.37 1.08
C LEU A 134 -7.76 -7.28 -0.09
N ALA A 135 -8.52 -6.75 -1.06
CA ALA A 135 -8.97 -7.49 -2.24
C ALA A 135 -7.81 -7.87 -3.17
N SER A 136 -6.71 -7.11 -3.14
CA SER A 136 -5.50 -7.42 -3.91
C SER A 136 -4.76 -8.68 -3.44
N GLY A 137 -5.12 -9.24 -2.28
CA GLY A 137 -4.46 -10.39 -1.68
C GLY A 137 -3.04 -10.10 -1.16
N ARG A 138 -2.72 -8.83 -0.94
CA ARG A 138 -1.43 -8.41 -0.39
C ARG A 138 -1.53 -8.24 1.14
N PRO A 139 -0.49 -8.63 1.89
CA PRO A 139 -0.31 -8.21 3.28
C PRO A 139 -0.57 -6.71 3.46
N THR A 140 -1.63 -6.39 4.21
CA THR A 140 -2.11 -5.01 4.39
C THR A 140 -1.86 -4.53 5.82
N TYR A 141 -1.36 -3.31 5.94
CA TYR A 141 -1.01 -2.65 7.19
C TYR A 141 -1.69 -1.29 7.29
N ILE A 142 -2.24 -0.98 8.45
CA ILE A 142 -2.98 0.26 8.70
C ILE A 142 -2.07 1.31 9.34
N ILE A 143 -2.06 2.51 8.77
CA ILE A 143 -1.38 3.68 9.29
C ILE A 143 -2.40 4.59 10.00
N GLY A 144 -2.13 4.91 11.27
CA GLY A 144 -2.89 5.92 12.00
C GLY A 144 -4.26 5.48 12.51
N HIS A 145 -4.52 4.18 12.67
CA HIS A 145 -5.81 3.66 13.17
C HIS A 145 -6.29 4.34 14.48
N ASN A 146 -5.36 4.74 15.33
CA ASN A 146 -5.61 5.45 16.60
C ASN A 146 -6.14 6.88 16.43
N ARG A 147 -6.22 7.40 15.20
CA ARG A 147 -6.80 8.70 14.85
C ARG A 147 -8.21 8.59 14.30
N CYS A 148 -8.68 7.38 14.03
CA CYS A 148 -10.06 7.14 13.61
C CYS A 148 -11.03 7.35 14.77
N THR A 149 -12.23 7.84 14.45
CA THR A 149 -13.35 7.88 15.39
C THR A 149 -14.62 7.30 14.75
N GLY A 150 -15.60 6.94 15.57
CA GLY A 150 -16.92 6.53 15.11
C GLY A 150 -16.92 5.24 14.27
N THR A 151 -17.57 5.27 13.10
CA THR A 151 -17.70 4.10 12.22
C THR A 151 -16.37 3.68 11.60
N LEU A 152 -15.48 4.64 11.34
CA LEU A 152 -14.16 4.38 10.77
C LEU A 152 -13.26 3.61 11.75
N GLU A 153 -13.35 3.97 13.04
CA GLU A 153 -12.65 3.25 14.11
C GLU A 153 -13.16 1.81 14.23
N GLN A 154 -14.48 1.62 14.19
CA GLN A 154 -15.10 0.29 14.25
C GLN A 154 -14.67 -0.57 13.06
N PHE A 155 -14.64 -0.01 11.85
CA PHE A 155 -14.18 -0.70 10.65
C PHE A 155 -12.73 -1.18 10.78
N ASN A 156 -11.81 -0.29 11.13
CA ASN A 156 -10.39 -0.63 11.26
C ASN A 156 -10.15 -1.60 12.42
N ARG A 157 -10.80 -1.39 13.57
CA ARG A 157 -10.70 -2.30 14.73
C ARG A 157 -11.17 -3.70 14.36
N ASN A 158 -12.33 -3.82 13.71
CA ASN A 158 -12.85 -5.13 13.31
C ASN A 158 -11.85 -5.87 12.44
N LEU A 159 -11.25 -5.22 11.43
CA LEU A 159 -10.25 -5.83 10.56
C LEU A 159 -8.98 -6.29 11.30
N ILE A 160 -8.55 -5.53 12.31
CA ILE A 160 -7.42 -5.88 13.18
C ILE A 160 -7.78 -7.09 14.04
N ASP A 161 -8.95 -7.08 14.68
CA ASP A 161 -9.40 -8.13 15.60
C ASP A 161 -9.51 -9.50 14.90
N ILE A 162 -9.98 -9.52 13.64
CA ILE A 162 -10.05 -10.75 12.84
C ILE A 162 -8.76 -11.08 12.08
N GLY A 163 -7.67 -10.33 12.32
CA GLY A 163 -6.34 -10.60 11.76
C GLY A 163 -6.22 -10.39 10.25
N ARG A 164 -7.13 -9.63 9.62
CA ARG A 164 -7.07 -9.32 8.17
C ARG A 164 -6.06 -8.22 7.86
N VAL A 165 -5.85 -7.29 8.78
CA VAL A 165 -4.84 -6.23 8.70
C VAL A 165 -4.00 -6.19 9.98
N ARG A 166 -2.81 -5.62 9.89
CA ARG A 166 -1.95 -5.35 11.06
C ARG A 166 -1.59 -3.87 11.13
N MET A 167 -1.00 -3.43 12.23
CA MET A 167 -0.60 -2.03 12.37
C MET A 167 0.74 -1.77 11.67
N PHE A 168 0.86 -0.64 10.98
CA PHE A 168 2.10 -0.28 10.31
C PHE A 168 3.16 0.21 11.31
N MET A 169 4.00 -0.72 11.76
CA MET A 169 5.07 -0.51 12.74
C MET A 169 6.32 -1.28 12.29
N PRO A 170 7.08 -0.77 11.30
CA PRO A 170 8.24 -1.48 10.79
C PRO A 170 9.28 -1.79 11.88
N SER A 171 9.74 -3.04 11.87
CA SER A 171 10.72 -3.54 12.85
C SER A 171 12.04 -2.79 12.75
N ARG A 172 12.65 -2.59 13.92
CA ARG A 172 13.95 -1.94 14.07
C ARG A 172 15.12 -2.88 13.83
N ALA A 173 14.88 -4.18 13.88
CA ALA A 173 15.89 -5.21 13.65
C ALA A 173 15.73 -5.79 12.25
N ILE A 174 16.83 -6.28 11.69
CA ILE A 174 16.78 -7.16 10.51
C ILE A 174 16.09 -8.43 10.99
N ILE A 175 14.92 -8.71 10.43
CA ILE A 175 14.18 -9.93 10.74
C ILE A 175 14.64 -11.01 9.76
N ALA A 176 15.12 -12.14 10.29
CA ALA A 176 15.45 -13.30 9.48
C ALA A 176 14.18 -13.87 8.81
N GLU A 177 14.37 -14.51 7.65
CA GLU A 177 13.46 -14.90 6.54
C GLU A 177 11.97 -15.25 6.79
N SER A 178 11.44 -15.30 8.01
CA SER A 178 10.05 -15.71 8.30
C SER A 178 9.25 -14.77 9.22
N GLY A 179 9.78 -13.62 9.65
CA GLY A 179 9.04 -12.71 10.52
C GLY A 179 8.48 -11.48 9.78
N ASP A 180 7.36 -10.96 10.29
CA ASP A 180 6.71 -9.76 9.75
C ASP A 180 7.55 -8.52 10.04
N PHE A 181 8.27 -8.00 9.05
CA PHE A 181 9.12 -6.82 9.19
C PHE A 181 8.36 -5.48 9.17
N MET A 182 7.06 -5.51 8.86
CA MET A 182 6.20 -4.34 8.73
C MET A 182 5.40 -4.07 10.02
N SER A 183 5.45 -4.98 10.99
CA SER A 183 4.66 -4.97 12.20
C SER A 183 5.45 -5.56 13.37
N ASP A 184 5.42 -4.93 14.54
CA ASP A 184 6.07 -5.49 15.72
C ASP A 184 5.17 -6.54 16.40
N ILE A 185 5.76 -7.60 16.92
CA ILE A 185 5.00 -8.72 17.50
C ILE A 185 4.38 -8.27 18.83
N GLY A 186 3.09 -8.56 19.04
CA GLY A 186 2.41 -8.41 20.33
C GLY A 186 1.42 -7.24 20.44
N GLU A 187 1.36 -6.36 19.44
CA GLU A 187 0.44 -5.20 19.42
C GLU A 187 -0.87 -5.50 18.66
N HIS A 188 -0.96 -6.62 17.95
CA HIS A 188 -2.12 -7.08 17.19
C HIS A 188 -2.09 -8.61 17.05
N PRO A 189 -3.23 -9.25 16.70
CA PRO A 189 -3.29 -10.69 16.46
C PRO A 189 -2.33 -11.18 15.37
N GLU A 190 -2.13 -12.50 15.35
CA GLU A 190 -1.47 -13.14 14.22
C GLU A 190 -2.25 -12.90 12.92
N ARG A 191 -1.55 -12.85 11.78
CA ARG A 191 -2.20 -12.59 10.50
C ARG A 191 -2.95 -13.87 10.16
N ASN A 192 -4.20 -13.71 9.74
CA ASN A 192 -4.94 -14.81 9.19
C ASN A 192 -4.41 -15.09 7.77
N GLU A 193 -3.41 -15.97 7.64
CA GLU A 193 -2.77 -16.29 6.36
C GLU A 193 -3.74 -16.99 5.39
N GLU A 194 -4.73 -17.76 5.91
CA GLU A 194 -5.78 -18.39 5.08
C GLU A 194 -6.53 -17.36 4.24
N TYR A 195 -6.74 -16.16 4.78
CA TYR A 195 -7.31 -15.05 4.03
C TYR A 195 -6.47 -14.61 2.84
N VAL A 196 -5.17 -14.43 3.10
CA VAL A 196 -4.24 -13.89 2.12
C VAL A 196 -4.14 -14.88 0.97
N ASP A 197 -4.05 -16.17 1.31
CA ASP A 197 -4.06 -17.26 0.34
C ASP A 197 -5.36 -17.30 -0.47
N GLU A 198 -6.53 -17.21 0.19
CA GLU A 198 -7.84 -17.17 -0.50
C GLU A 198 -7.93 -15.99 -1.48
N ALA A 199 -7.57 -14.78 -1.03
CA ALA A 199 -7.60 -13.58 -1.86
C ALA A 199 -6.62 -13.66 -3.03
N GLN A 200 -5.43 -14.22 -2.82
CA GLN A 200 -4.45 -14.46 -3.88
C GLN A 200 -4.95 -15.48 -4.90
N GLU A 201 -5.59 -16.56 -4.46
CA GLU A 201 -6.19 -17.54 -5.36
C GLU A 201 -7.33 -16.96 -6.20
N VAL A 202 -8.19 -16.12 -5.60
CA VAL A 202 -9.21 -15.37 -6.34
C VAL A 202 -8.56 -14.43 -7.34
N ALA A 203 -7.55 -13.67 -6.95
CA ALA A 203 -6.84 -12.75 -7.84
C ALA A 203 -6.17 -13.48 -9.02
N LYS A 204 -5.56 -14.64 -8.79
CA LYS A 204 -5.00 -15.51 -9.85
C LYS A 204 -6.09 -15.99 -10.81
N LYS A 205 -7.24 -16.45 -10.31
CA LYS A 205 -8.37 -16.89 -11.14
C LYS A 205 -8.94 -15.76 -11.98
N VAL A 206 -9.11 -14.57 -11.41
CA VAL A 206 -9.58 -13.39 -12.15
C VAL A 206 -8.59 -13.03 -13.26
N ARG A 207 -7.28 -13.00 -12.96
CA ARG A 207 -6.25 -12.75 -13.97
C ARG A 207 -6.30 -13.77 -15.11
N TRP A 208 -6.39 -15.06 -14.78
CA TRP A 208 -6.50 -16.14 -15.77
C TRP A 208 -7.75 -15.99 -16.66
N LEU A 209 -8.91 -15.64 -16.08
CA LEU A 209 -10.13 -15.39 -16.85
C LEU A 209 -10.00 -14.21 -17.81
N MET A 210 -9.30 -13.15 -17.39
CA MET A 210 -9.08 -11.94 -18.16
C MET A 210 -8.09 -12.17 -19.31
N GLU A 211 -7.04 -12.97 -19.10
CA GLU A 211 -6.04 -13.32 -20.12
C GLU A 211 -6.55 -14.39 -21.10
N GLY A 212 -7.29 -15.39 -20.61
CA GLY A 212 -7.81 -16.50 -21.42
C GLY A 212 -8.85 -16.09 -22.47
N HIS A 213 -9.54 -14.95 -22.31
CA HIS A 213 -10.48 -14.41 -23.29
C HIS A 213 -9.82 -13.57 -24.40
N ALA A 214 -8.51 -13.33 -24.34
CA ALA A 214 -7.78 -12.63 -25.41
C ALA A 214 -7.48 -13.54 -26.61
N VAL A 215 -7.48 -14.87 -26.44
CA VAL A 215 -7.03 -15.84 -27.46
C VAL A 215 -8.16 -16.38 -28.35
N SER A 216 -9.44 -16.18 -27.99
CA SER A 216 -10.57 -16.82 -28.70
C SER A 216 -11.35 -15.90 -29.66
N ARG A 217 -10.80 -14.75 -30.08
CA ARG A 217 -11.47 -13.80 -31.00
C ARG A 217 -10.66 -13.41 -32.25
N THR A 218 -9.72 -14.25 -32.65
CA THR A 218 -9.14 -14.25 -34.00
C THR A 218 -9.39 -15.63 -34.61
N GLY A 219 -10.63 -15.85 -35.04
CA GLY A 219 -11.08 -17.01 -35.79
C GLY A 219 -12.22 -16.59 -36.68
#